data_AF-A0A061N7N5-F1
#
_entry.id   AF-A0A061N7N5-F1
#
_cell.length_a   1.000
_cell.length_b   1.000
_cell.length_c   1.000
_cell.angle_alpha   90.00
_cell.angle_beta   90.00
_cell.angle_gamma   90.00
#
_symmetry.space_group_name_H-M   'P 1'
#
loop_
_entity.id
_entity.type
_entity.pdbx_description
1 polymer ?
#
loop_
_entity_poly.entity_id
_entity_poly.type
_entity_poly.pdbx_seq_one_letter_code
_entity_poly.pdbx_strand_id
1 'polypeptide(L)'
;MNIRQQDDLTVKLGEEISPIDLFVNDDDAAIEFEGLPEGMVGVADSRTISGVPTEPGTYEITVTAFNQFEVEETMSFSITVEETE
;
A
#
# COMPACT_ATOMS: atom_id res chain seq x y z
N MET A 1 -2.65 -17.10 8.39
CA MET A 1 -2.59 -15.89 7.57
C MET A 1 -1.18 -15.33 7.64
N ASN A 2 -0.70 -14.76 6.55
CA ASN A 2 0.54 -14.03 6.41
C ASN A 2 0.40 -13.09 5.20
N ILE A 3 0.98 -11.90 5.33
CA ILE A 3 1.12 -10.91 4.26
C ILE A 3 2.54 -10.99 3.69
N ARG A 4 2.65 -11.06 2.36
CA ARG A 4 3.95 -11.07 1.70
C ARG A 4 4.55 -9.66 1.76
N GLN A 5 5.83 -9.59 2.14
CA GLN A 5 6.58 -8.36 2.11
C GLN A 5 6.55 -7.73 0.71
N GLN A 6 6.19 -6.44 0.66
CA GLN A 6 6.35 -5.59 -0.50
C GLN A 6 7.69 -4.86 -0.41
N ASP A 7 8.39 -4.77 -1.54
CA ASP A 7 9.62 -3.97 -1.64
C ASP A 7 9.31 -2.47 -1.61
N ASP A 8 10.28 -1.68 -1.18
CA ASP A 8 10.18 -0.22 -1.27
C ASP A 8 10.08 0.24 -2.73
N LEU A 9 9.33 1.30 -2.96
CA LEU A 9 9.05 1.81 -4.30
C LEU A 9 9.46 3.28 -4.43
N THR A 10 9.77 3.64 -5.67
CA THR A 10 10.01 5.02 -6.07
C THR A 10 9.11 5.34 -7.24
N VAL A 11 8.33 6.41 -7.10
CA VAL A 11 7.31 6.85 -8.06
C VAL A 11 7.50 8.34 -8.34
N LYS A 12 6.92 8.82 -9.44
CA LYS A 12 7.01 10.21 -9.86
C LYS A 12 5.80 11.01 -9.41
N LEU A 13 6.04 12.23 -8.94
CA LEU A 13 5.03 13.21 -8.61
C LEU A 13 4.13 13.49 -9.83
N GLY A 14 2.81 13.48 -9.60
CA GLY A 14 1.81 13.84 -10.61
C GLY A 14 1.59 12.82 -11.72
N GLU A 15 2.23 11.65 -11.67
CA GLU A 15 2.01 10.55 -12.61
C GLU A 15 1.17 9.43 -11.97
N GLU A 16 0.29 8.81 -12.76
CA GLU A 16 -0.44 7.63 -12.30
C GLU A 16 0.53 6.48 -12.07
N ILE A 17 0.52 5.93 -10.85
CA ILE A 17 1.38 4.79 -10.52
C ILE A 17 0.88 3.52 -11.18
N SER A 18 1.79 2.60 -11.45
CA SER A 18 1.38 1.22 -11.73
C SER A 18 0.73 0.64 -10.48
N PRO A 19 -0.50 0.07 -10.56
CA PRO A 19 -1.17 -0.49 -9.39
C PRO A 19 -0.30 -1.50 -8.66
N ILE A 20 -0.27 -1.39 -7.33
CA ILE A 20 0.51 -2.24 -6.45
C ILE A 20 -0.44 -3.27 -5.85
N ASP A 21 -0.33 -4.52 -6.29
CA ASP A 21 -1.12 -5.61 -5.74
C ASP A 21 -0.41 -6.26 -4.54
N LEU A 22 -1.10 -6.30 -3.41
CA LEU A 22 -0.62 -6.95 -2.21
C LEU A 22 -1.07 -8.41 -2.15
N PHE A 23 -0.17 -9.28 -1.70
CA PHE A 23 -0.47 -10.69 -1.53
C PHE A 23 -0.67 -11.03 -0.06
N VAL A 24 -1.85 -11.57 0.26
CA VAL A 24 -2.20 -12.15 1.56
C VAL A 24 -2.70 -13.57 1.32
N ASN A 25 -2.14 -14.54 2.05
CA ASN A 25 -2.46 -15.97 1.85
C ASN A 25 -3.78 -16.41 2.51
N ASP A 26 -4.74 -15.49 2.60
CA ASP A 26 -6.05 -15.65 3.21
C ASP A 26 -7.02 -14.77 2.40
N ASP A 27 -7.88 -15.38 1.59
CA ASP A 27 -8.79 -14.66 0.67
C ASP A 27 -9.93 -13.93 1.40
N ASP A 28 -10.23 -14.33 2.64
CA ASP A 28 -11.27 -13.71 3.47
C ASP A 28 -10.71 -12.63 4.41
N ALA A 29 -9.40 -12.36 4.36
CA ALA A 29 -8.79 -11.33 5.19
C ALA A 29 -9.24 -9.92 4.79
N ALA A 30 -9.62 -9.12 5.79
CA ALA A 30 -9.85 -7.69 5.66
C ALA A 30 -8.51 -6.95 5.70
N ILE A 31 -8.36 -5.90 4.90
CA ILE A 31 -7.13 -5.13 4.77
C ILE A 31 -7.37 -3.67 5.15
N GLU A 32 -6.48 -3.12 5.96
CA GLU A 32 -6.40 -1.70 6.26
C GLU A 32 -5.07 -1.11 5.79
N PHE A 33 -5.11 0.12 5.30
CA PHE A 33 -3.95 0.86 4.81
C PHE A 33 -3.79 2.15 5.60
N GLU A 34 -2.57 2.41 6.07
CA GLU A 34 -2.19 3.65 6.78
C GLU A 34 -0.93 4.26 6.15
N GLY A 35 -0.79 5.58 6.24
CA GLY A 35 0.41 6.28 5.73
C GLY A 35 0.47 6.47 4.22
N LEU A 36 -0.64 6.27 3.50
CA LEU A 36 -0.70 6.50 2.05
C LEU A 36 -0.38 7.97 1.70
N PRO A 37 0.44 8.24 0.66
CA PRO A 37 0.66 9.59 0.14
C PRO A 37 -0.64 10.26 -0.33
N GLU A 38 -0.70 11.58 -0.32
CA GLU A 38 -1.85 12.32 -0.84
C GLU A 38 -2.04 12.00 -2.34
N GLY A 39 -3.29 11.76 -2.74
CA GLY A 39 -3.66 11.37 -4.11
C GLY A 39 -3.55 9.87 -4.41
N MET A 40 -3.06 9.08 -3.45
CA MET A 40 -3.08 7.61 -3.52
C MET A 40 -4.25 7.02 -2.74
N VAL A 41 -4.71 5.85 -3.18
CA VAL A 41 -5.85 5.12 -2.59
C VAL A 41 -5.52 3.63 -2.52
N GLY A 42 -5.69 3.06 -1.33
CA GLY A 42 -5.72 1.61 -1.11
C GLY A 42 -7.14 1.10 -1.18
N VAL A 43 -7.38 0.10 -2.02
CA VAL A 43 -8.68 -0.58 -2.16
C VAL A 43 -8.61 -1.92 -1.45
N ALA A 44 -9.27 -2.03 -0.30
CA ALA A 44 -9.23 -3.24 0.53
C ALA A 44 -9.78 -4.48 -0.20
N ASP A 45 -10.87 -4.33 -0.95
CA ASP A 45 -11.50 -5.43 -1.68
C ASP A 45 -10.59 -6.08 -2.74
N SER A 46 -9.80 -5.27 -3.45
CA SER A 46 -8.86 -5.75 -4.45
C SER A 46 -7.42 -5.89 -3.94
N ARG A 47 -7.16 -5.43 -2.71
CA ARG A 47 -5.83 -5.40 -2.08
C ARG A 47 -4.80 -4.64 -2.92
N THR A 48 -5.27 -3.58 -3.57
CA THR A 48 -4.48 -2.82 -4.54
C THR A 48 -4.29 -1.38 -4.06
N ILE A 49 -3.08 -0.85 -4.18
CA ILE A 49 -2.80 0.59 -4.03
C ILE A 49 -2.65 1.19 -5.42
N SER A 50 -3.35 2.29 -5.68
CA SER A 50 -3.33 3.01 -6.97
C SER A 50 -3.51 4.51 -6.76
N GLY A 51 -3.37 5.29 -7.82
CA GLY A 51 -3.62 6.74 -7.80
C GLY A 51 -2.46 7.57 -8.36
N VAL A 52 -2.52 8.86 -8.08
CA VAL A 52 -1.58 9.86 -8.57
C VAL A 52 -1.06 10.66 -7.37
N PRO A 53 0.20 10.45 -6.93
CA PRO A 53 0.73 11.17 -5.78
C PRO A 53 0.85 12.66 -6.08
N THR A 54 0.39 13.51 -5.15
CA THR A 54 0.35 14.98 -5.33
C THR A 54 1.39 15.73 -4.52
N GLU A 55 2.07 15.06 -3.60
CA GLU A 55 3.11 15.66 -2.75
C GLU A 55 4.41 14.83 -2.79
N PRO A 56 5.58 15.47 -2.95
CA PRO A 56 6.86 14.79 -2.91
C PRO A 56 7.25 14.44 -1.47
N GLY A 57 7.93 13.32 -1.29
CA GLY A 57 8.37 12.86 0.02
C GLY A 57 8.50 11.35 0.12
N THR A 58 8.99 10.87 1.26
CA THR A 58 9.03 9.45 1.59
C THR A 58 7.93 9.15 2.60
N TYR A 59 7.05 8.22 2.25
CA TYR A 59 5.90 7.82 3.04
C TYR A 59 6.06 6.36 3.45
N GLU A 60 6.06 6.10 4.75
CA GLU A 60 6.00 4.75 5.30
C GLU A 60 4.54 4.29 5.30
N ILE A 61 4.25 3.28 4.51
CA ILE A 61 2.92 2.69 4.40
C ILE A 61 2.88 1.47 5.30
N THR A 62 1.86 1.41 6.12
CA THR A 62 1.55 0.24 6.95
C THR A 62 0.30 -0.43 6.43
N VAL A 63 0.37 -1.73 6.23
CA VAL A 63 -0.73 -2.57 5.79
C VAL A 63 -0.99 -3.59 6.89
N THR A 64 -2.23 -3.62 7.36
CA THR A 64 -2.68 -4.58 8.37
C THR A 64 -3.74 -5.49 7.77
N ALA A 65 -3.50 -6.80 7.85
CA ALA A 65 -4.45 -7.82 7.45
C ALA A 65 -5.08 -8.45 8.70
N PHE A 66 -6.40 -8.63 8.67
CA PHE A 66 -7.20 -9.21 9.75
C PHE A 66 -7.98 -10.40 9.21
N ASN A 67 -7.87 -11.56 9.83
CA ASN A 67 -8.73 -12.69 9.48
C ASN A 67 -9.96 -12.79 10.38
N GLN A 68 -10.88 -13.69 10.02
CA GLN A 68 -12.10 -13.98 10.79
C GLN A 68 -11.88 -14.49 12.22
N PHE A 69 -10.64 -14.80 12.61
CA PHE A 69 -10.27 -15.26 13.95
C PHE A 69 -9.57 -14.19 14.77
N GLU A 70 -9.66 -12.92 14.36
CA GLU A 70 -9.02 -11.76 15.02
C GLU A 70 -7.49 -11.91 15.11
N VAL A 71 -6.89 -12.67 14.20
CA VAL A 71 -5.43 -12.69 14.03
C VAL A 71 -5.05 -11.54 13.10
N GLU A 72 -4.06 -10.77 13.52
CA GLU A 72 -3.55 -9.60 12.81
C GLU A 72 -2.14 -9.89 12.31
N GLU A 73 -1.85 -9.54 11.06
CA GLU A 73 -0.49 -9.52 10.50
C GLU A 73 -0.25 -8.15 9.87
N THR A 74 0.89 -7.54 10.19
CA THR A 74 1.25 -6.20 9.73
C THR A 74 2.49 -6.25 8.86
N MET A 75 2.52 -5.42 7.83
CA MET A 75 3.65 -5.22 6.94
C MET A 75 3.84 -3.73 6.69
N SER A 76 5.08 -3.28 6.65
CA SER A 76 5.42 -1.91 6.26
C SER A 76 6.37 -1.89 5.06
N PHE A 77 6.25 -0.85 4.25
CA PHE A 77 7.15 -0.54 3.13
C PHE A 77 7.12 0.96 2.85
N SER A 78 8.14 1.47 2.18
CA SER A 78 8.25 2.89 1.86
C SER A 78 7.88 3.16 0.41
N ILE A 79 7.11 4.24 0.17
CA ILE A 79 6.98 4.84 -1.16
C ILE A 79 7.68 6.20 -1.13
N THR A 80 8.68 6.35 -1.99
CA THR A 80 9.32 7.64 -2.26
C THR A 80 8.70 8.26 -3.49
N VAL A 81 8.09 9.43 -3.32
CA VAL A 81 7.57 10.27 -4.40
C VAL A 81 8.64 11.29 -4.75
N GLU A 82 9.24 11.13 -5.93
CA GLU A 82 10.23 12.07 -6.45
C GLU A 82 9.56 13.15 -7.30
N GLU A 83 10.02 14.39 -7.15
CA GLU A 83 9.61 15.48 -8.04
C GLU A 83 10.00 15.13 -9.48
N THR A 84 9.09 15.44 -10.41
CA THR A 84 9.41 15.41 -11.83
C THR A 84 10.22 16.66 -12.17
N GLU A 85 11.49 16.46 -12.59
CA GLU A 85 12.34 17.54 -13.13
C GLU A 85 11.76 18.18 -14.40
#